data_AF-A0A2V8MFF0-F1
#
_entry.id   AF-A0A2V8MFF0-F1
#
_cell.length_a   1.000
_cell.length_b   1.000
_cell.length_c   1.000
_cell.angle_alpha   90.00
_cell.angle_beta   90.00
_cell.angle_gamma   90.00
#
_symmetry.space_group_name_H-M   'P 1'
#
loop_
_entity.id
_entity.type
_entity.pdbx_description
1 polymer ?
#
loop_
_entity_poly.entity_id
_entity_poly.type
_entity_poly.pdbx_seq_one_letter_code
_entity_poly.pdbx_strand_id
1 'polypeptide(L)'
;MNFHAWFECFSGCGVRYRVDQIVYRCESCGGLLEVRHDIDALKQRSAADWKQLFDSRLGRLSGVWSKKEVVLPELEDKSIVSLGEGHSPLIQSERFAQHLGIDEIYIKQCGTSHTGSFKDLGMTVLVSMVNQIRARVRAVVCASTGDTS
;
A
#
# COMPACT_ATOMS: atom_id res chain seq x y z
N MET A 1 6.03 -19.09 -4.99
CA MET A 1 6.76 -18.37 -3.92
C MET A 1 5.73 -17.85 -2.96
N ASN A 2 5.80 -18.23 -1.68
CA ASN A 2 4.94 -17.66 -0.65
C ASN A 2 5.69 -16.46 -0.07
N PHE A 3 5.10 -15.28 -0.18
CA PHE A 3 5.61 -14.07 0.45
C PHE A 3 4.77 -13.82 1.71
N HIS A 4 5.41 -13.31 2.75
CA HIS A 4 4.75 -13.06 4.03
C HIS A 4 4.97 -11.62 4.47
N ALA A 5 3.99 -11.10 5.22
CA ALA A 5 4.08 -9.81 5.87
C ALA A 5 3.55 -9.91 7.31
N TRP A 6 4.11 -9.11 8.21
CA TRP A 6 3.70 -9.03 9.61
C TRP A 6 3.76 -7.60 10.11
N PHE A 7 3.06 -7.31 11.21
CA PHE A 7 3.32 -6.11 11.98
C PHE A 7 4.51 -6.33 12.90
N GLU A 8 5.42 -5.38 12.99
CA GLU A 8 6.55 -5.39 13.93
C GLU A 8 6.57 -4.10 14.74
N CYS A 9 6.98 -4.18 16.01
CA CYS A 9 7.18 -3.00 16.85
C CYS A 9 8.26 -2.09 16.25
N PHE A 10 7.88 -0.87 15.87
CA PHE A 10 8.79 0.13 15.30
C PHE A 10 9.88 0.56 16.30
N SER A 11 9.58 0.53 17.60
CA SER A 11 10.53 0.87 18.67
C SER A 11 11.60 -0.20 18.92
N GLY A 12 11.65 -1.29 18.13
CA GLY A 12 12.72 -2.29 18.20
C GLY A 12 12.51 -3.38 19.25
N CYS A 13 11.27 -3.60 19.72
CA CYS A 13 10.95 -4.62 20.73
C CYS A 13 11.14 -6.07 20.26
N GLY A 14 11.20 -6.29 18.93
CA GLY A 14 11.18 -7.62 18.32
C GLY A 14 9.82 -8.33 18.32
N VAL A 15 8.78 -7.75 18.94
CA VAL A 15 7.42 -8.33 18.94
C VAL A 15 6.78 -8.22 17.56
N ARG A 16 6.19 -9.33 17.11
CA ARG A 16 5.53 -9.47 15.81
C ARG A 16 4.08 -9.90 15.96
N TYR A 17 3.24 -9.40 15.07
CA TYR A 17 1.82 -9.75 14.99
C TYR A 17 1.45 -10.09 13.55
N ARG A 18 0.44 -10.95 13.36
CA ARG A 18 -0.10 -11.19 12.02
C ARG A 18 -0.79 -9.92 11.52
N VAL A 19 -0.74 -9.68 10.21
CA VAL A 19 -1.40 -8.53 9.57
C VAL A 19 -2.93 -8.53 9.72
N ASP A 20 -3.52 -9.68 10.05
CA ASP A 20 -4.96 -9.84 10.27
C ASP A 20 -5.39 -9.77 11.75
N GLN A 21 -4.46 -9.42 12.65
CA GLN A 21 -4.76 -9.13 14.05
C GLN A 21 -5.15 -7.67 14.22
N ILE A 22 -6.16 -7.42 15.06
CA ILE A 22 -6.61 -6.07 15.40
C ILE A 22 -5.75 -5.58 16.57
N VAL A 23 -4.61 -4.98 16.25
CA VAL A 23 -3.65 -4.43 17.20
C VAL A 23 -3.19 -3.06 16.72
N TYR A 24 -3.23 -2.06 17.60
CA TYR A 24 -2.94 -0.66 17.24
C TYR A 24 -1.61 -0.15 17.77
N ARG A 25 -1.11 -0.78 18.84
CA ARG A 25 0.16 -0.47 19.50
C ARG A 25 0.81 -1.76 19.94
N CYS A 26 2.14 -1.76 20.03
CA CYS A 26 2.86 -2.88 20.60
C CYS A 26 2.42 -3.12 22.04
N GLU A 27 1.97 -4.34 22.36
CA GLU A 27 1.49 -4.70 23.69
C GLU A 27 2.61 -4.72 24.73
N SER A 28 3.88 -4.85 24.29
CA SER A 28 5.03 -4.85 25.19
C SER A 28 5.49 -3.45 25.61
N CYS A 29 5.40 -2.43 24.74
CA CYS A 29 5.98 -1.11 25.01
C CYS A 29 5.07 0.09 24.68
N GLY A 30 3.90 -0.14 24.08
CA GLY A 30 2.98 0.92 23.63
C GLY A 30 3.39 1.66 22.35
N GLY A 31 4.51 1.28 21.72
CA GLY A 31 5.02 1.87 20.48
C GLY A 31 4.13 1.60 19.25
N LEU A 32 4.40 2.32 18.17
CA LEU A 32 3.72 2.11 16.88
C LEU A 32 4.16 0.79 16.23
N LEU A 33 3.32 0.30 15.34
CA LEU A 33 3.59 -0.88 14.52
C LEU A 33 3.86 -0.45 13.09
N GLU A 34 4.77 -1.16 12.43
CA GLU A 34 5.03 -1.04 10.99
C GLU A 34 4.79 -2.38 10.30
N VAL A 35 4.44 -2.34 9.01
CA VAL A 35 4.36 -3.57 8.20
C VAL A 35 5.76 -3.92 7.71
N ARG A 36 6.21 -5.12 8.03
CA ARG A 36 7.46 -5.72 7.53
C ARG A 36 7.13 -6.86 6.58
N HIS A 37 7.96 -7.03 5.57
CA HIS A 37 7.89 -8.14 4.62
C HIS A 37 9.06 -9.07 4.82
N ASP A 38 8.89 -10.34 4.44
CA ASP A 38 9.99 -11.29 4.30
C ASP A 38 10.88 -10.89 3.12
N ILE A 39 11.89 -10.07 3.42
CA ILE A 39 12.84 -9.57 2.42
C ILE A 39 13.66 -10.70 1.82
N ASP A 40 13.97 -11.76 2.59
CA ASP A 40 14.76 -12.89 2.09
C ASP A 40 13.97 -13.71 1.08
N ALA A 41 12.66 -13.89 1.31
CA ALA A 41 11.76 -14.47 0.31
C ALA A 41 11.62 -13.58 -0.94
N LEU A 42 11.47 -12.26 -0.77
CA LEU A 42 11.35 -11.32 -1.90
C LEU A 42 12.62 -11.29 -2.78
N LYS A 43 13.81 -11.43 -2.17
CA LYS A 43 15.11 -11.49 -2.86
C LYS A 43 15.30 -12.76 -3.69
N GLN A 44 14.51 -13.81 -3.47
CA GLN A 44 14.57 -15.02 -4.30
C GLN A 44 14.11 -14.76 -5.75
N ARG A 45 13.35 -13.69 -5.98
CA ARG A 45 13.00 -13.23 -7.32
C ARG A 45 13.94 -12.11 -7.75
N SER A 46 14.49 -12.22 -8.96
CA SER A 46 15.43 -11.21 -9.47
C SER A 46 14.73 -9.87 -9.72
N ALA A 47 15.50 -8.79 -9.73
CA ALA A 47 14.98 -7.46 -10.05
C ALA A 47 14.38 -7.39 -11.47
N ALA A 48 14.95 -8.12 -12.44
CA ALA A 48 14.43 -8.20 -13.80
C ALA A 48 13.06 -8.90 -13.84
N ASP A 49 12.92 -10.00 -13.12
CA ASP A 49 11.64 -10.73 -13.02
C ASP A 49 10.57 -9.90 -12.32
N TRP A 50 10.93 -9.13 -11.28
CA TRP A 50 10.01 -8.19 -10.63
C TRP A 50 9.52 -7.12 -11.60
N LYS A 51 10.43 -6.50 -12.36
CA LYS A 51 10.07 -5.50 -13.38
C LYS A 51 9.12 -6.12 -14.42
N GLN A 52 9.50 -7.25 -15.01
CA GLN A 52 8.66 -7.95 -15.99
C GLN A 52 7.27 -8.29 -15.43
N LEU A 53 7.20 -8.76 -14.19
CA LEU A 53 5.94 -9.09 -13.54
C LEU A 53 5.06 -7.85 -13.38
N PHE A 54 5.60 -6.75 -12.86
CA PHE A 54 4.84 -5.52 -12.64
C PHE A 54 4.43 -4.85 -13.96
N ASP A 55 5.30 -4.87 -14.96
CA ASP A 55 5.03 -4.32 -16.29
C ASP A 55 3.94 -5.12 -17.02
N SER A 56 3.95 -6.45 -16.89
CA SER A 56 2.92 -7.31 -17.52
C SER A 56 1.48 -7.04 -17.04
N ARG A 57 1.35 -6.35 -15.89
CA ARG A 57 0.08 -6.01 -15.24
C ARG A 57 -0.34 -4.55 -15.46
N LEU A 58 0.52 -3.74 -16.08
CA LEU A 58 0.28 -2.31 -16.28
C LEU A 58 -1.04 -2.09 -17.05
N GLY A 59 -1.88 -1.18 -16.54
CA GLY A 59 -3.18 -0.85 -17.14
C GLY A 59 -4.28 -1.91 -17.00
N ARG A 60 -4.01 -3.10 -16.44
CA ARG A 60 -4.99 -4.20 -16.31
C ARG A 60 -5.52 -4.36 -14.89
N LEU A 61 -4.69 -4.04 -13.89
CA LEU A 61 -5.02 -4.14 -12.46
C LEU A 61 -4.83 -2.77 -11.80
N SER A 62 -5.39 -2.57 -10.61
CA SER A 62 -5.10 -1.40 -9.77
C SER A 62 -3.59 -1.17 -9.63
N GLY A 63 -3.17 0.10 -9.55
CA GLY A 63 -1.78 0.48 -9.36
C GLY A 63 -1.19 -0.08 -8.07
N VAL A 64 -2.03 -0.31 -7.06
CA VAL A 64 -1.69 -0.97 -5.79
C VAL A 64 -1.63 -2.49 -6.00
N TRP A 65 -2.74 -3.10 -6.42
CA TRP A 65 -2.87 -4.56 -6.48
C TRP A 65 -2.07 -5.23 -7.60
N SER A 66 -1.59 -4.47 -8.60
CA SER A 66 -0.57 -4.95 -9.55
C SER A 66 0.76 -5.31 -8.87
N LYS A 67 0.97 -4.90 -7.61
CA LYS A 67 2.13 -5.21 -6.76
C LYS A 67 1.72 -5.97 -5.49
N LYS A 68 0.64 -6.76 -5.55
CA LYS A 68 0.07 -7.52 -4.41
C LYS A 68 1.15 -8.20 -3.54
N GLU A 69 2.15 -8.81 -4.17
CA GLU A 69 3.23 -9.55 -3.49
C GLU A 69 4.04 -8.72 -2.49
N VAL A 70 4.17 -7.42 -2.74
CA VAL A 70 4.92 -6.47 -1.90
C VAL A 70 4.00 -5.48 -1.17
N VAL A 71 2.69 -5.70 -1.22
CA VAL A 71 1.69 -4.90 -0.50
C VAL A 71 1.06 -5.74 0.60
N LEU A 72 0.41 -6.85 0.25
CA LEU A 72 -0.26 -7.74 1.19
C LEU A 72 -0.38 -9.14 0.59
N PRO A 73 0.72 -9.92 0.59
CA PRO A 73 0.84 -11.13 -0.20
C PRO A 73 -0.14 -12.25 0.21
N GLU A 74 -0.50 -12.29 1.49
CA GLU A 74 -1.37 -13.31 2.09
C GLU A 74 -2.86 -12.95 2.00
N LEU A 75 -3.20 -11.80 1.40
CA LEU A 75 -4.60 -11.44 1.17
C LEU A 75 -5.22 -12.35 0.10
N GLU A 76 -6.41 -12.87 0.36
CA GLU A 76 -7.17 -13.64 -0.62
C GLU A 76 -7.71 -12.73 -1.74
N ASP A 77 -7.62 -13.14 -3.01
CA ASP A 77 -8.07 -12.31 -4.14
C ASP A 77 -9.55 -11.94 -4.05
N LYS A 78 -10.38 -12.85 -3.54
CA LYS A 78 -11.82 -12.61 -3.32
C LYS A 78 -12.10 -11.52 -2.27
N SER A 79 -11.11 -11.19 -1.45
CA SER A 79 -11.23 -10.18 -0.39
C SER A 79 -10.78 -8.79 -0.86
N ILE A 80 -10.15 -8.69 -2.04
CA ILE A 80 -9.72 -7.41 -2.62
C ILE A 80 -10.94 -6.54 -2.93
N VAL A 81 -10.94 -5.35 -2.35
CA VAL A 81 -11.86 -4.25 -2.64
C VAL A 81 -11.06 -3.16 -3.31
N SER A 82 -11.34 -2.90 -4.59
CA SER A 82 -10.55 -2.00 -5.44
C SER A 82 -11.48 -1.29 -6.43
N LEU A 83 -11.21 -0.01 -6.67
CA LEU A 83 -11.89 0.80 -7.70
C LEU A 83 -10.98 1.09 -8.91
N GLY A 84 -9.82 0.43 -8.96
CA GLY A 84 -8.84 0.63 -10.03
C GLY A 84 -7.88 1.79 -9.75
N GLU A 85 -7.79 2.22 -8.49
CA GLU A 85 -6.92 3.30 -8.02
C GLU A 85 -5.43 3.09 -8.33
N GLY A 86 -4.66 4.17 -8.25
CA GLY A 86 -3.27 4.19 -8.68
C GLY A 86 -3.14 4.58 -10.15
N HIS A 87 -2.00 4.23 -10.76
CA HIS A 87 -1.64 4.65 -12.13
C HIS A 87 -1.78 6.16 -12.39
N SER A 88 -1.66 6.97 -11.33
CA SER A 88 -1.84 8.41 -11.44
C SER A 88 -0.81 9.06 -12.36
N PRO A 89 -1.13 10.19 -13.00
CA PRO A 89 -0.20 10.85 -13.91
C PRO A 89 1.14 11.21 -13.24
N LEU A 90 2.23 11.05 -13.99
CA LEU A 90 3.54 11.63 -13.70
C LEU A 90 3.81 12.67 -14.79
N ILE A 91 3.73 13.96 -14.44
CA ILE A 91 3.76 15.05 -15.41
C ILE A 91 5.08 15.81 -15.30
N GLN A 92 5.79 15.98 -16.40
CA GLN A 92 6.97 16.84 -16.47
C GLN A 92 6.54 18.32 -16.46
N SER A 93 7.14 19.11 -15.58
CA SER A 93 6.82 20.54 -15.41
C SER A 93 7.97 21.42 -15.89
N GLU A 94 8.15 21.49 -17.22
CA GLU A 94 9.28 22.17 -17.87
C GLU A 94 9.36 23.66 -17.50
N ARG A 95 8.23 24.38 -17.55
CA ARG A 95 8.18 25.81 -17.22
C ARG A 95 8.59 26.10 -15.77
N PHE A 96 8.22 25.21 -14.85
CA PHE A 96 8.55 25.35 -13.45
C PHE A 96 10.03 24.99 -13.21
N ALA A 97 10.56 23.98 -13.90
CA ALA A 97 11.97 23.63 -13.89
C ALA A 97 12.84 24.82 -14.36
N GLN A 98 12.48 25.44 -15.49
CA GLN A 98 13.13 26.65 -16.00
C GLN A 98 13.08 27.81 -15.01
N HIS A 99 11.92 28.05 -14.38
CA HIS A 99 11.77 29.11 -13.39
C HIS A 99 12.68 28.93 -12.17
N LEU A 100 12.91 27.67 -11.75
CA LEU A 100 13.76 27.32 -10.62
C LEU A 100 15.24 27.14 -11.00
N GLY A 101 15.58 27.19 -12.30
CA GLY A 101 16.95 26.98 -12.78
C GLY A 101 17.46 25.54 -12.59
N ILE A 102 16.56 24.54 -12.63
CA ILE A 102 16.92 23.12 -12.55
C ILE A 102 16.49 22.37 -13.83
N ASP A 103 17.15 21.24 -14.11
CA ASP A 103 17.01 20.54 -15.39
C ASP A 103 15.61 19.93 -15.57
N GLU A 104 15.13 19.17 -14.58
CA GLU A 104 13.88 18.44 -14.68
C GLU A 104 13.08 18.45 -13.38
N ILE A 105 11.77 18.69 -13.51
CA ILE A 105 10.80 18.51 -12.43
C ILE A 105 9.69 17.62 -12.93
N TYR A 106 9.33 16.63 -12.11
CA TYR A 106 8.15 15.81 -12.32
C TYR A 106 7.19 15.95 -11.15
N ILE A 107 5.89 16.01 -11.46
CA ILE A 107 4.80 16.07 -10.50
C ILE A 107 4.04 14.75 -10.58
N LYS A 108 4.08 13.96 -9.51
CA LYS A 108 3.27 12.76 -9.36
C LYS A 108 1.91 13.14 -8.80
N GLN A 109 0.88 13.19 -9.65
CA GLN A 109 -0.46 13.68 -9.28
C GLN A 109 -1.32 12.62 -8.60
N CYS A 110 -0.96 12.21 -7.38
CA CYS A 110 -1.73 11.20 -6.63
C CYS A 110 -3.16 11.62 -6.26
N GLY A 111 -3.50 12.92 -6.32
CA GLY A 111 -4.87 13.43 -6.13
C GLY A 111 -5.75 13.33 -7.38
N THR A 112 -5.20 13.00 -8.54
CA THR A 112 -5.99 12.73 -9.75
C THR A 112 -6.50 11.28 -9.70
N SER A 113 -7.48 11.04 -8.82
CA SER A 113 -8.09 9.73 -8.55
C SER A 113 -9.62 9.84 -8.47
N HIS A 114 -10.31 8.75 -8.16
CA HIS A 114 -11.77 8.71 -8.11
C HIS A 114 -12.36 9.45 -6.90
N THR A 115 -11.61 9.60 -5.80
CA THR A 115 -12.02 10.47 -4.66
C THR A 115 -11.37 11.85 -4.69
N GLY A 116 -10.41 12.07 -5.59
CA GLY A 116 -9.62 13.30 -5.58
C GLY A 116 -8.47 13.31 -4.56
N SER A 117 -8.14 12.17 -3.93
CA SER A 117 -7.11 12.10 -2.89
C SER A 117 -6.20 10.88 -3.02
N PHE A 118 -4.96 11.02 -2.56
CA PHE A 118 -4.00 9.91 -2.49
C PHE A 118 -4.41 8.82 -1.49
N LYS A 119 -5.38 9.10 -0.60
CA LYS A 119 -5.84 8.19 0.44
C LYS A 119 -6.44 6.90 -0.12
N ASP A 120 -6.91 6.91 -1.37
CA ASP A 120 -7.42 5.74 -2.08
C ASP A 120 -6.42 4.58 -2.09
N LEU A 121 -5.12 4.89 -2.23
CA LEU A 121 -4.05 3.90 -2.27
C LEU A 121 -3.89 3.15 -0.95
N GLY A 122 -4.19 3.80 0.18
CA GLY A 122 -4.18 3.17 1.50
C GLY A 122 -5.51 2.51 1.83
N MET A 123 -6.62 3.15 1.47
CA MET A 123 -7.97 2.66 1.78
C MET A 123 -8.30 1.36 1.08
N THR A 124 -7.85 1.18 -0.18
CA THR A 124 -7.99 -0.10 -0.90
C THR A 124 -7.37 -1.25 -0.09
N VAL A 125 -6.18 -1.05 0.51
CA VAL A 125 -5.50 -2.06 1.33
C VAL A 125 -6.22 -2.30 2.66
N LEU A 126 -6.57 -1.22 3.37
CA LEU A 126 -7.26 -1.28 4.66
C LEU A 126 -8.60 -2.00 4.53
N VAL A 127 -9.45 -1.55 3.60
CA VAL A 127 -10.80 -2.09 3.41
C VAL A 127 -10.74 -3.54 2.91
N SER A 128 -9.76 -3.89 2.08
CA SER A 128 -9.55 -5.28 1.65
C SER A 128 -9.19 -6.20 2.81
N MET A 129 -8.29 -5.77 3.71
CA MET A 129 -7.97 -6.54 4.91
C MET A 129 -9.19 -6.66 5.83
N VAL A 130 -9.94 -5.57 6.04
CA VAL A 130 -11.19 -5.61 6.82
C VAL A 130 -12.19 -6.60 6.20
N ASN A 131 -12.33 -6.62 4.87
CA ASN A 131 -13.20 -7.56 4.16
C ASN A 131 -12.73 -9.02 4.36
N GLN A 132 -11.42 -9.28 4.39
CA GLN A 132 -10.87 -10.60 4.72
C GLN A 132 -11.24 -11.04 6.15
N ILE A 133 -11.22 -10.12 7.12
CA ILE A 133 -11.52 -10.43 8.51
C ILE A 133 -12.96 -10.13 8.94
N ARG A 134 -13.87 -9.88 7.98
CA ARG A 134 -15.23 -9.36 8.21
C ARG A 134 -16.08 -10.19 9.18
N ALA A 135 -15.79 -11.48 9.34
CA ALA A 135 -16.46 -12.31 10.35
C ALA A 135 -16.25 -11.82 11.79
N ARG A 136 -15.17 -11.06 12.04
CA ARG A 136 -14.81 -10.46 13.33
C ARG A 136 -15.07 -8.95 13.40
N VAL A 137 -15.45 -8.32 12.28
CA VAL A 137 -15.57 -6.86 12.14
C VAL A 137 -16.92 -6.51 11.52
N ARG A 138 -17.78 -5.83 12.29
CA ARG A 138 -19.14 -5.46 11.85
C ARG A 138 -19.20 -4.19 10.99
N ALA A 139 -18.32 -3.23 11.26
CA ALA A 139 -18.31 -1.93 10.61
C ALA A 139 -16.93 -1.27 10.72
N VAL A 140 -16.68 -0.31 9.82
CA VAL A 140 -15.56 0.63 9.89
C VAL A 140 -16.15 2.00 10.19
N VAL A 141 -15.52 2.75 11.10
CA VAL A 141 -15.96 4.09 11.52
C VAL A 141 -14.76 5.03 11.44
N CYS A 142 -15.00 6.26 11.00
CA CYS A 142 -13.99 7.31 10.90
C CYS A 142 -14.45 8.53 11.72
N ALA A 143 -13.51 9.17 12.41
CA ALA A 143 -13.72 10.44 13.11
C ALA A 143 -12.83 11.52 12.49
N SER A 144 -13.02 11.76 11.19
CA SER A 144 -12.32 12.77 10.38
C SER A 144 -13.32 13.45 9.46
N THR A 145 -13.06 14.70 9.09
CA THR A 145 -13.90 15.46 8.14
C THR A 145 -13.19 15.76 6.82
N GLY A 146 -11.94 15.31 6.65
CA GLY A 146 -11.19 15.44 5.40
C GLY A 146 -11.13 14.13 4.62
N ASP A 147 -10.26 14.09 3.59
CA ASP A 147 -10.08 13.02 2.59
C ASP A 147 -10.04 11.56 3.08
N THR A 148 -9.80 11.34 4.37
CA THR A 148 -9.81 10.00 4.96
C THR A 148 -11.22 9.48 5.22
N SER A 149 -12.24 10.34 5.35
CA SER A 149 -13.63 9.96 5.64
C SER A 149 -14.52 9.95 4.40
#